data_AF-A0A6I4IW78-F1
#
_entry.id   AF-A0A6I4IW78-F1
#
_cell.length_a   1.000
_cell.length_b   1.000
_cell.length_c   1.000
_cell.angle_alpha   90.00
_cell.angle_beta   90.00
_cell.angle_gamma   90.00
#
_symmetry.space_group_name_H-M   'P 1'
#
loop_
_entity.id
_entity.type
_entity.pdbx_description
1 polymer ?
#
loop_
_entity_poly.entity_id
_entity_poly.type
_entity_poly.pdbx_seq_one_letter_code
_entity_poly.pdbx_strand_id
1 'polypeptide(L)'
;MNKTIRPIIALTIFAILFILLFPISILTGSLDFASSVIPGWHTTVYPPFFVWGIVKMIVLTAVVFGYWKLYRKEHRINKFWFILHFLLTIPSVIDTLFPISPMIIVYNYEKLFETMERAQQIILVLNSMFIAGQILFIIYYFKAKAAANNRL
;
A
#
# COMPACT_ATOMS: atom_id res chain seq x y z
N MET A 1 -9.22 -11.15 -26.60
CA MET A 1 -10.53 -11.15 -25.91
C MET A 1 -10.37 -10.48 -24.54
N ASN A 2 -10.73 -9.20 -24.39
CA ASN A 2 -10.59 -8.47 -23.13
C ASN A 2 -11.57 -9.02 -22.09
N LYS A 3 -11.09 -9.94 -21.24
CA LYS A 3 -11.90 -10.49 -20.14
C LYS A 3 -12.23 -9.36 -19.16
N THR A 4 -13.49 -9.25 -18.78
CA THR A 4 -13.97 -8.28 -17.79
C THR A 4 -14.32 -8.96 -16.47
N ILE A 5 -14.20 -8.26 -15.36
CA ILE A 5 -14.64 -8.72 -14.03
C ILE A 5 -15.68 -7.76 -13.45
N ARG A 6 -16.46 -8.22 -12.47
CA ARG A 6 -17.40 -7.37 -11.75
C ARG A 6 -16.63 -6.47 -10.77
N PRO A 7 -16.86 -5.14 -10.74
CA PRO A 7 -16.13 -4.23 -9.85
C PRO A 7 -16.31 -4.53 -8.36
N ILE A 8 -17.40 -5.22 -7.96
CA ILE A 8 -17.57 -5.68 -6.58
C ILE A 8 -16.44 -6.62 -6.14
N ILE A 9 -15.90 -7.44 -7.05
CA ILE A 9 -14.78 -8.34 -6.74
C ILE A 9 -13.54 -7.51 -6.38
N ALA A 10 -13.24 -6.48 -7.19
CA ALA A 10 -12.12 -5.58 -6.92
C ALA A 10 -12.31 -4.81 -5.61
N LEU A 11 -13.53 -4.31 -5.37
CA LEU A 11 -13.88 -3.63 -4.13
C LEU A 11 -13.66 -4.52 -2.91
N THR A 12 -14.17 -5.75 -2.93
CA THR A 12 -14.01 -6.70 -1.82
C THR A 12 -12.54 -7.01 -1.55
N ILE A 13 -11.74 -7.24 -2.61
CA ILE A 13 -10.31 -7.53 -2.47
C ILE A 13 -9.57 -6.36 -1.81
N PHE A 14 -9.77 -5.13 -2.30
CA PHE A 14 -9.09 -3.97 -1.73
C PHE A 14 -9.63 -3.58 -0.35
N ALA A 15 -10.91 -3.85 -0.06
CA ALA A 15 -11.46 -3.67 1.29
C ALA A 15 -10.84 -4.65 2.28
N ILE A 16 -10.64 -5.92 1.89
CA ILE A 16 -9.93 -6.90 2.73
C ILE A 16 -8.49 -6.45 2.96
N LEU A 17 -7.76 -6.03 1.91
CA LEU A 17 -6.39 -5.50 2.06
C LEU A 17 -6.34 -4.29 3.00
N PHE A 18 -7.30 -3.37 2.89
CA PHE A 18 -7.40 -2.22 3.78
C PHE A 18 -7.65 -2.65 5.24
N ILE A 19 -8.61 -3.57 5.47
CA ILE A 19 -8.92 -4.08 6.82
C ILE A 19 -7.72 -4.80 7.44
N LEU A 20 -6.92 -5.52 6.64
CA LEU A 20 -5.70 -6.16 7.13
C LEU A 20 -4.63 -5.13 7.52
N LEU A 21 -4.47 -4.07 6.72
CA LEU A 21 -3.43 -3.06 6.92
C LEU A 21 -3.79 -2.01 7.99
N PHE A 22 -5.08 -1.74 8.20
CA PHE A 22 -5.60 -0.77 9.17
C PHE A 22 -5.12 -0.98 10.62
N PRO A 23 -5.30 -2.16 11.25
CA PRO A 23 -4.90 -2.37 12.65
C PRO A 23 -3.39 -2.26 12.80
N ILE A 24 -2.62 -2.77 11.86
CA ILE A 24 -1.15 -2.73 11.91
C ILE A 24 -0.65 -1.30 11.81
N SER A 25 -1.20 -0.51 10.89
CA SER A 25 -0.79 0.88 10.66
C SER A 25 -1.15 1.81 11.83
N ILE A 26 -2.15 1.45 12.65
CA ILE A 26 -2.52 2.23 13.84
C ILE A 26 -1.78 1.71 15.07
N LEU A 27 -1.73 0.40 15.27
CA LEU A 27 -1.11 -0.24 16.44
C LEU A 27 0.41 0.01 16.49
N THR A 28 1.10 -0.03 15.35
CA THR A 28 2.53 0.30 15.30
C THR A 28 2.82 1.77 15.61
N GLY A 29 1.83 2.66 15.52
CA GLY A 29 1.95 4.07 15.89
C GLY A 29 1.75 4.35 17.36
N SER A 30 1.10 3.44 18.08
CA SER A 30 0.93 3.49 19.53
C SER A 30 2.09 2.85 20.31
N LEU A 31 3.03 2.19 19.63
CA LEU A 31 4.26 1.71 20.25
C LEU A 31 5.30 2.83 20.19
N ASP A 32 5.44 3.59 21.27
CA ASP A 32 6.51 4.57 21.47
C ASP A 32 7.88 3.87 21.40
N PHE A 33 8.48 3.77 20.21
CA PHE A 33 9.77 3.07 20.03
C PHE A 33 11.01 3.92 20.36
N ALA A 34 10.82 5.16 20.83
CA ALA A 34 11.88 5.98 21.39
C ALA A 34 11.30 7.02 22.34
N SER A 35 10.74 6.61 23.48
CA SER A 35 10.86 7.47 24.65
C SER A 35 12.36 7.48 25.01
N SER A 36 12.92 8.68 25.00
CA SER A 36 14.34 8.90 24.82
C SER A 36 15.24 8.11 25.77
N VAL A 37 16.23 7.41 25.18
CA VAL A 37 17.39 6.83 25.91
C VAL A 37 18.25 7.94 26.55
N ILE A 38 18.10 9.19 26.10
CA ILE A 38 18.81 10.39 26.59
C ILE A 38 17.89 11.19 27.51
N PRO A 39 18.23 11.35 28.80
CA PRO A 39 17.45 12.16 29.74
C PRO A 39 17.29 13.61 29.23
N GLY A 40 16.05 14.11 29.19
CA GLY A 40 15.73 15.50 28.78
C GLY A 40 15.27 15.69 27.32
N TRP A 41 15.29 14.64 26.50
CA TRP A 41 14.78 14.69 25.13
C TRP A 41 13.32 14.21 25.08
N HIS A 42 12.40 15.12 24.76
CA HIS A 42 10.94 14.86 24.76
C HIS A 42 10.35 14.55 23.37
N THR A 43 11.18 14.35 22.34
CA THR A 43 10.70 14.09 20.98
C THR A 43 10.57 12.59 20.68
N THR A 44 9.35 12.14 20.40
CA THR A 44 9.06 10.81 19.85
C THR A 44 9.47 10.75 18.37
N VAL A 45 10.32 9.80 18.00
CA VAL A 45 10.75 9.58 16.61
C VAL A 45 10.08 8.32 16.07
N TYR A 46 9.24 8.47 15.04
CA TYR A 46 8.61 7.33 14.38
C TYR A 46 9.53 6.70 13.32
N PRO A 47 9.59 5.36 13.23
CA PRO A 47 10.32 4.71 12.16
C PRO A 47 9.78 5.05 10.77
N PRO A 48 10.63 5.20 9.73
CA PRO A 48 10.17 5.50 8.38
C PRO A 48 9.14 4.49 7.81
N PHE A 49 9.23 3.21 8.16
CA PHE A 49 8.27 2.19 7.71
C PHE A 49 6.85 2.44 8.25
N PHE A 50 6.73 3.01 9.45
CA PHE A 50 5.45 3.34 10.06
C PHE A 50 4.74 4.46 9.29
N VAL A 51 5.49 5.52 8.95
CA VAL A 51 4.97 6.64 8.15
C VAL A 51 4.48 6.13 6.79
N TRP A 52 5.24 5.25 6.15
CA TRP A 52 4.82 4.61 4.90
C TRP A 52 3.57 3.74 5.05
N GLY A 53 3.38 3.07 6.19
CA GLY A 53 2.17 2.32 6.48
C GLY A 53 0.92 3.20 6.53
N ILE A 54 0.99 4.33 7.23
CA ILE A 54 -0.11 5.32 7.27
C ILE A 54 -0.41 5.87 5.86
N VAL A 55 0.62 6.23 5.10
CA VAL A 55 0.43 6.72 3.73
C VAL A 55 -0.29 5.69 2.88
N LYS A 56 0.14 4.43 2.91
CA LYS A 56 -0.51 3.33 2.17
C LYS A 56 -1.95 3.11 2.65
N MET A 57 -2.22 3.21 3.94
CA MET A 57 -3.57 3.11 4.50
C MET A 57 -4.51 4.17 3.91
N ILE A 58 -4.11 5.44 3.94
CA ILE A 58 -4.90 6.56 3.42
C ILE A 58 -5.16 6.36 1.92
N VAL A 59 -4.13 5.97 1.17
CA VAL A 59 -4.24 5.71 -0.26
C VAL A 59 -5.18 4.53 -0.54
N LEU A 60 -5.08 3.42 0.21
CA LEU A 60 -5.99 2.28 0.06
C LEU A 60 -7.43 2.64 0.40
N THR A 61 -7.67 3.54 1.38
CA THR A 61 -9.01 4.09 1.63
C THR A 61 -9.55 4.80 0.38
N ALA A 62 -8.74 5.64 -0.28
CA ALA A 62 -9.12 6.30 -1.52
C ALA A 62 -9.38 5.31 -2.66
N VAL A 63 -8.59 4.23 -2.77
CA VAL A 63 -8.79 3.14 -3.75
C VAL A 63 -10.12 2.42 -3.51
N VAL A 64 -10.42 2.05 -2.27
CA VAL A 64 -11.68 1.41 -1.89
C VAL A 64 -12.86 2.31 -2.26
N PHE A 65 -12.78 3.60 -1.95
CA PHE A 65 -13.80 4.57 -2.34
C PHE A 65 -13.92 4.70 -3.87
N GLY A 66 -12.81 4.69 -4.59
CA GLY A 66 -12.76 4.73 -6.05
C GLY A 66 -13.46 3.53 -6.69
N TYR A 67 -13.16 2.31 -6.24
CA TYR A 67 -13.83 1.10 -6.71
C TYR A 67 -15.30 1.04 -6.30
N TRP A 68 -15.66 1.56 -5.12
CA TRP A 68 -17.07 1.66 -4.72
C TRP A 68 -17.85 2.60 -5.65
N LYS A 69 -17.28 3.76 -5.99
CA LYS A 69 -17.90 4.69 -6.94
C LYS A 69 -17.99 4.09 -8.34
N LEU A 70 -16.99 3.31 -8.76
CA LEU A 70 -17.01 2.60 -10.04
C LEU A 70 -18.08 1.49 -10.05
N TYR A 71 -18.22 0.74 -8.95
CA TYR A 71 -19.26 -0.28 -8.78
C TYR A 71 -20.68 0.27 -8.95
N ARG A 72 -20.94 1.50 -8.47
CA ARG A 72 -22.26 2.14 -8.63
C ARG A 72 -22.57 2.62 -10.05
N LYS A 73 -21.55 2.82 -10.89
CA LYS A 73 -21.72 3.39 -12.25
C LYS A 73 -21.49 2.39 -13.37
N GLU A 74 -20.63 1.41 -13.15
CA GLU A 74 -20.19 0.45 -14.16
C GLU A 74 -20.34 -0.97 -13.61
N HIS A 75 -20.92 -1.87 -14.40
CA HIS A 75 -21.10 -3.27 -14.01
C HIS A 75 -19.90 -4.15 -14.36
N ARG A 76 -18.95 -3.66 -15.16
CA ARG A 76 -17.80 -4.42 -15.66
C ARG A 76 -16.56 -3.55 -15.72
N ILE A 77 -15.45 -4.09 -15.22
CA ILE A 77 -14.11 -3.48 -15.32
C ILE A 77 -13.19 -4.41 -16.09
N ASN A 78 -12.18 -3.85 -16.74
CA ASN A 78 -11.22 -4.66 -17.50
C ASN A 78 -10.29 -5.42 -16.53
N LYS A 79 -10.23 -6.76 -16.71
CA LYS A 79 -9.46 -7.66 -15.84
C LYS A 79 -7.96 -7.35 -15.88
N PHE A 80 -7.41 -6.97 -17.03
CA PHE A 80 -5.99 -6.71 -17.18
C PHE A 80 -5.53 -5.52 -16.30
N TRP A 81 -6.23 -4.39 -16.40
CA TRP A 81 -5.93 -3.20 -15.60
C TRP A 81 -6.09 -3.44 -14.10
N PHE A 82 -7.10 -4.21 -13.71
CA PHE A 82 -7.27 -4.61 -12.33
C PHE A 82 -6.11 -5.49 -11.83
N ILE A 83 -5.75 -6.55 -12.57
CA ILE A 83 -4.66 -7.46 -12.20
C ILE A 83 -3.34 -6.71 -12.11
N LEU A 84 -3.06 -5.82 -13.06
CA LEU A 84 -1.84 -5.03 -13.07
C LEU A 84 -1.75 -4.14 -11.83
N HIS A 85 -2.82 -3.39 -11.52
CA HIS A 85 -2.89 -2.58 -10.30
C HIS A 85 -2.73 -3.44 -9.04
N PHE A 86 -3.43 -4.56 -8.96
CA PHE A 86 -3.36 -5.47 -7.81
C PHE A 86 -1.96 -6.04 -7.60
N LEU A 87 -1.32 -6.51 -8.68
CA LEU A 87 0.03 -7.08 -8.64
C LEU A 87 1.10 -6.06 -8.23
N LEU A 88 0.95 -4.80 -8.62
CA LEU A 88 1.86 -3.73 -8.23
C LEU A 88 1.66 -3.26 -6.78
N THR A 89 0.44 -3.42 -6.26
CA THR A 89 0.08 -2.96 -4.91
C THR A 89 0.39 -4.01 -3.84
N ILE A 90 0.16 -5.30 -4.10
CA ILE A 90 0.31 -6.37 -3.09
C ILE A 90 1.69 -6.42 -2.44
N PRO A 91 2.81 -6.47 -3.18
CA PRO A 91 4.13 -6.70 -2.56
C PRO A 91 4.48 -5.63 -1.53
N SER A 92 4.13 -4.38 -1.80
CA SER A 92 4.35 -3.26 -0.90
C SER A 92 3.42 -3.27 0.32
N VAL A 93 2.20 -3.78 0.16
CA VAL A 93 1.27 -3.99 1.28
C VAL A 93 1.77 -5.12 2.16
N ILE A 94 2.25 -6.24 1.59
CA ILE A 94 2.83 -7.35 2.33
C ILE A 94 4.03 -6.90 3.17
N ASP A 95 4.95 -6.11 2.60
CA ASP A 95 6.08 -5.55 3.35
C ASP A 95 5.62 -4.65 4.52
N THR A 96 4.47 -3.99 4.40
CA THR A 96 3.93 -3.20 5.52
C THR A 96 3.34 -4.09 6.62
N LEU A 97 2.76 -5.23 6.24
CA LEU A 97 2.21 -6.21 7.19
C LEU A 97 3.33 -7.00 7.88
N PHE A 98 4.41 -7.28 7.15
CA PHE A 98 5.58 -8.04 7.61
C PHE A 98 6.85 -7.27 7.23
N PRO A 99 7.23 -6.25 8.02
CA PRO A 99 8.37 -5.40 7.71
C PRO A 99 9.66 -6.21 7.60
N ILE A 100 10.30 -6.15 6.43
CA ILE A 100 11.55 -6.86 6.20
C ILE A 100 12.68 -6.26 7.07
N SER A 101 12.64 -4.94 7.30
CA SER A 101 13.68 -4.20 8.02
C SER A 101 14.01 -4.74 9.43
N PRO A 102 13.05 -4.94 10.36
CA PRO A 102 13.34 -5.52 11.67
C PRO A 102 13.52 -7.05 11.66
N MET A 103 13.10 -7.74 10.60
CA MET A 103 13.18 -9.20 10.50
C MET A 103 14.59 -9.71 10.16
N ILE A 104 15.47 -8.80 9.75
CA ILE A 104 16.87 -9.11 9.48
C ILE A 104 17.58 -9.30 10.82
N ILE A 105 17.68 -10.57 11.25
CA ILE A 105 18.51 -10.95 12.39
C ILE A 105 19.97 -10.82 11.97
N VAL A 106 20.63 -9.77 12.45
CA VAL A 106 22.03 -9.51 12.17
C VAL A 106 22.89 -10.31 13.14
N TYR A 107 23.39 -11.46 12.68
CA TYR A 107 24.31 -12.30 13.45
C TYR A 107 25.76 -11.74 13.47
N ASN A 108 26.11 -10.86 12.53
CA ASN A 108 27.45 -10.26 12.43
C ASN A 108 27.34 -8.75 12.17
N TYR A 109 27.80 -7.95 13.14
CA TYR A 109 27.76 -6.49 13.09
C TYR A 109 28.56 -5.89 11.92
N GLU A 110 29.58 -6.58 11.41
CA GLU A 110 30.35 -6.13 10.24
C GLU A 110 29.49 -6.05 8.97
N LYS A 111 28.47 -6.90 8.86
CA LYS A 111 27.54 -6.93 7.72
C LYS A 111 26.25 -6.16 7.97
N LEU A 112 26.13 -5.48 9.12
CA LEU A 112 24.93 -4.73 9.50
C LEU A 112 24.57 -3.69 8.44
N PHE A 113 25.52 -2.85 8.06
CA PHE A 113 25.29 -1.76 7.10
C PHE A 113 24.92 -2.26 5.72
N GLU A 114 25.64 -3.25 5.18
CA GLU A 114 25.34 -3.85 3.88
C GLU A 114 23.93 -4.48 3.85
N THR A 115 23.54 -5.14 4.94
CA THR A 115 22.23 -5.78 5.04
C THR A 115 21.10 -4.75 5.17
N MET A 116 21.33 -3.67 5.92
CA MET A 116 20.41 -2.54 6.01
C MET A 116 20.24 -1.83 4.67
N GLU A 117 21.32 -1.61 3.92
CA GLU A 117 21.28 -0.96 2.60
C GLU A 117 20.46 -1.80 1.62
N ARG A 118 20.71 -3.11 1.54
CA ARG A 118 19.93 -4.03 0.69
C ARG A 118 18.44 -4.01 1.06
N ALA A 119 18.12 -4.00 2.35
CA ALA A 119 16.73 -3.91 2.81
C ALA A 119 16.07 -2.61 2.35
N GLN A 120 16.77 -1.47 2.49
CA GLN A 120 16.27 -0.17 2.03
C GLN A 120 16.06 -0.13 0.51
N GLN A 121 16.97 -0.71 -0.27
CA GLN A 121 16.82 -0.80 -1.72
C GLN A 121 15.59 -1.63 -2.11
N ILE A 122 15.34 -2.76 -1.44
CA ILE A 122 14.13 -3.58 -1.67
C ILE A 122 12.87 -2.77 -1.31
N ILE A 123 12.85 -2.13 -0.14
CA ILE A 123 11.71 -1.32 0.31
C ILE A 123 11.43 -0.16 -0.68
N LEU A 124 12.48 0.48 -1.20
CA LEU A 124 12.36 1.54 -2.20
C LEU A 124 11.69 1.03 -3.50
N VAL A 125 12.12 -0.13 -3.99
CA VAL A 125 11.53 -0.77 -5.17
C VAL A 125 10.06 -1.08 -4.93
N LEU A 126 9.72 -1.68 -3.77
CA LEU A 126 8.34 -2.01 -3.41
C LEU A 126 7.44 -0.77 -3.32
N ASN A 127 7.93 0.31 -2.70
CA ASN A 127 7.18 1.56 -2.61
C ASN A 127 7.01 2.23 -3.99
N SER A 128 8.02 2.13 -4.86
CA SER A 128 7.93 2.62 -6.23
C SER A 128 6.89 1.84 -7.05
N MET A 129 6.86 0.52 -6.92
CA MET A 129 5.84 -0.34 -7.53
C MET A 129 4.44 0.05 -7.05
N PHE A 130 4.27 0.29 -5.75
CA PHE A 130 3.00 0.74 -5.19
C PHE A 130 2.54 2.04 -5.82
N ILE A 131 3.40 3.07 -5.85
CA ILE A 131 3.07 4.38 -6.45
C ILE A 131 2.69 4.21 -7.92
N ALA A 132 3.44 3.43 -8.69
CA ALA A 132 3.11 3.13 -10.09
C ALA A 132 1.72 2.48 -10.21
N GLY A 133 1.40 1.52 -9.33
CA GLY A 133 0.08 0.90 -9.24
C GLY A 133 -1.04 1.91 -9.01
N GLN A 134 -0.83 2.88 -8.12
CA GLN A 134 -1.82 3.93 -7.82
C GLN A 134 -2.02 4.90 -8.99
N ILE A 135 -0.94 5.31 -9.65
CA ILE A 135 -1.02 6.16 -10.85
C ILE A 135 -1.83 5.45 -11.94
N LEU A 136 -1.54 4.17 -12.19
CA LEU A 136 -2.29 3.36 -13.15
C LEU A 136 -3.78 3.26 -12.79
N PHE A 137 -4.10 3.07 -11.50
CA PHE A 137 -5.48 3.04 -11.03
C PHE A 137 -6.20 4.37 -11.29
N ILE A 138 -5.55 5.51 -11.01
CA ILE A 138 -6.11 6.84 -11.24
C ILE A 138 -6.40 7.06 -12.73
N ILE A 139 -5.44 6.75 -13.60
CA ILE A 139 -5.61 6.85 -15.07
C ILE A 139 -6.80 5.99 -15.51
N TYR A 140 -6.86 4.74 -15.04
CA TYR A 140 -7.94 3.83 -15.36
C TYR A 140 -9.30 4.33 -14.85
N TYR A 141 -9.35 4.84 -13.63
CA TYR A 141 -10.57 5.37 -13.01
C TYR A 141 -11.15 6.53 -13.82
N PHE A 142 -10.32 7.50 -14.21
CA PHE A 142 -10.78 8.64 -15.01
C PHE A 142 -11.21 8.21 -16.42
N LYS A 143 -10.49 7.28 -17.04
CA LYS A 143 -10.89 6.71 -18.34
C LYS A 143 -12.24 6.01 -18.27
N ALA A 144 -12.47 5.21 -17.23
CA ALA A 144 -13.75 4.53 -17.02
C ALA A 144 -14.88 5.52 -16.72
N LYS A 145 -14.61 6.56 -15.91
CA LYS A 145 -15.58 7.62 -15.62
C LYS A 145 -15.98 8.41 -16.87
N ALA A 146 -15.02 8.77 -17.73
CA ALA A 146 -15.29 9.48 -18.98
C ALA A 146 -16.14 8.63 -19.93
N ALA A 147 -15.83 7.33 -20.05
CA ALA A 147 -16.63 6.41 -20.86
C ALA A 147 -18.06 6.25 -20.34
N ALA A 148 -18.27 6.23 -19.02
CA ALA A 148 -19.60 6.16 -18.40
C ALA A 148 -20.44 7.41 -18.69
N ASN A 149 -19.83 8.60 -18.60
CA ASN A 149 -20.53 9.87 -18.85
C ASN A 149 -20.96 10.05 -20.31
N ASN A 150 -20.22 9.48 -21.28
CA ASN A 150 -20.55 9.55 -22.70
C ASN A 150 -21.65 8.56 -23.13
N ARG A 151 -22.13 7.69 -22.23
CA ARG A 151 -23.19 6.71 -22.47
C ARG A 151 -24.57 7.17 -21.97
N LEU A 152 -24.63 8.34 -21.33
CA LEU A 152 -25.84 9.05 -20.92
C LEU A 152 -26.21 10.05 -22.01
#